data_AF-A0A5C9C6G1-F1
#
_entry.id   AF-A0A5C9C6G1-F1
#
_cell.length_a   1.000
_cell.length_b   1.000
_cell.length_c   1.000
_cell.angle_alpha   90.00
_cell.angle_beta   90.00
_cell.angle_gamma   90.00
#
_symmetry.space_group_name_H-M   'P 1'
#
loop_
_entity.id
_entity.type
_entity.pdbx_description
1 polymer ?
#
loop_
_entity_poly.entity_id
_entity_poly.type
_entity_poly.pdbx_seq_one_letter_code
_entity_poly.pdbx_strand_id
1 'polypeptide(L)'
;MLAALQSVNGEAHGILSGEIAEALTQRFTATSSIYIDVTTEKRYAQVGCARLKVRFWQDGVLLPGASSPRRQTIDFGINYCLDGQPPQSLK
;
A
#
# COMPACT_ATOMS: atom_id res chain seq x y z
N MET A 1 1.75 -4.88 -5.76
CA MET A 1 2.24 -3.83 -6.68
C MET A 1 2.05 -4.21 -8.15
N LEU A 2 2.75 -5.25 -8.65
CA LEU A 2 2.62 -5.70 -10.05
C LEU A 2 1.18 -5.99 -10.49
N ALA A 3 0.37 -6.58 -9.60
CA ALA A 3 -1.03 -6.86 -9.87
C ALA A 3 -1.84 -5.61 -10.25
N ALA A 4 -1.58 -4.44 -9.65
CA ALA A 4 -2.30 -3.21 -9.99
C ALA A 4 -1.91 -2.68 -11.37
N LEU A 5 -0.62 -2.80 -11.75
CA LEU A 5 -0.14 -2.41 -13.08
C LEU A 5 -0.75 -3.27 -14.19
N GLN A 6 -0.91 -4.57 -13.92
CA GLN A 6 -1.47 -5.57 -14.82
C GLN A 6 -3.01 -5.61 -14.80
N SER A 7 -3.64 -5.04 -13.77
CA SER A 7 -5.09 -5.04 -13.66
C SER A 7 -5.75 -4.14 -14.69
N VAL A 8 -6.88 -4.59 -15.23
CA VAL A 8 -7.72 -3.84 -16.18
C VAL A 8 -8.28 -2.58 -15.53
N ASN A 9 -8.74 -2.67 -14.28
CA ASN A 9 -9.24 -1.51 -13.53
C ASN A 9 -8.11 -0.70 -12.86
N GLY A 10 -6.86 -1.14 -12.97
CA GLY A 10 -5.71 -0.47 -12.36
C GLY A 10 -5.64 -0.63 -10.83
N GLU A 11 -6.37 -1.57 -10.24
CA GLU A 11 -6.44 -1.78 -8.80
C GLU A 11 -5.86 -3.14 -8.37
N ALA A 12 -5.33 -3.19 -7.16
CA ALA A 12 -5.03 -4.43 -6.48
C ALA A 12 -5.19 -4.29 -4.97
N HIS A 13 -5.64 -5.36 -4.33
CA HIS A 13 -5.84 -5.43 -2.88
C HIS A 13 -5.03 -6.60 -2.31
N GLY A 14 -4.54 -6.44 -1.08
CA GLY A 14 -3.78 -7.48 -0.41
C GLY A 14 -3.67 -7.27 1.09
N ILE A 15 -3.04 -8.24 1.73
CA ILE A 15 -2.71 -8.20 3.16
C ILE A 15 -1.19 -8.17 3.27
N LEU A 16 -0.65 -7.25 4.09
CA LEU A 16 0.76 -7.26 4.45
C LEU A 16 0.98 -8.32 5.52
N SER A 17 1.80 -9.32 5.22
CA SER A 17 2.14 -10.43 6.10
C SER A 17 3.64 -10.51 6.37
N GLY A 18 4.04 -11.33 7.36
CA GLY A 18 5.43 -11.55 7.77
C GLY A 18 5.76 -10.90 9.11
N GLU A 19 6.96 -11.19 9.62
CA GLU A 19 7.37 -10.87 10.99
C GLU A 19 7.21 -9.37 11.34
N ILE A 20 7.51 -8.47 10.39
CA ILE A 20 7.36 -7.03 10.61
C ILE A 20 5.88 -6.65 10.75
N ALA A 21 4.98 -7.21 9.93
CA ALA A 21 3.55 -6.93 10.01
C ALA A 21 2.95 -7.45 11.32
N GLU A 22 3.40 -8.60 11.79
CA GLU A 22 3.03 -9.17 13.08
C GLU A 22 3.52 -8.29 14.24
N ALA A 23 4.79 -7.87 14.21
CA ALA A 23 5.36 -6.99 15.21
C ALA A 23 4.63 -5.64 15.31
N LEU A 24 4.26 -5.04 14.17
CA LEU A 24 3.46 -3.81 14.14
C LEU A 24 2.06 -4.02 14.73
N THR A 25 1.40 -5.12 14.36
CA THR A 25 0.07 -5.46 14.88
C THR A 25 0.10 -5.63 16.40
N GLN A 26 1.10 -6.32 16.93
CA GLN A 26 1.30 -6.47 18.38
C GLN A 26 1.64 -5.15 19.08
N ARG A 27 2.56 -4.36 18.49
CA ARG A 27 3.05 -3.11 19.07
C ARG A 27 1.94 -2.10 19.33
N PHE A 28 0.90 -2.11 18.50
CA PHE A 28 -0.24 -1.21 18.59
C PHE A 28 -1.54 -1.91 19.03
N THR A 29 -1.45 -3.15 19.51
CA THR A 29 -2.61 -3.94 19.98
C THR A 29 -3.75 -3.94 18.95
N ALA A 30 -3.39 -4.00 17.67
CA ALA A 30 -4.36 -3.92 16.58
C ALA A 30 -5.18 -5.20 16.48
N THR A 31 -6.46 -5.07 16.11
CA THR A 31 -7.41 -6.20 16.07
C THR A 31 -7.58 -6.80 14.68
N SER A 32 -6.81 -6.32 13.70
CA SER A 32 -6.91 -6.73 12.30
C SER A 32 -5.52 -6.80 11.66
N SER A 33 -5.41 -7.50 10.53
CA SER A 33 -4.22 -7.45 9.68
C SER A 33 -4.03 -6.06 9.06
N ILE A 34 -2.82 -5.80 8.57
CA ILE A 34 -2.55 -4.60 7.78
C ILE A 34 -2.96 -4.88 6.33
N TYR A 35 -3.89 -4.10 5.80
CA TYR A 35 -4.36 -4.18 4.43
C TYR A 35 -3.62 -3.21 3.54
N ILE A 36 -3.47 -3.57 2.26
CA ILE A 36 -2.85 -2.77 1.22
C ILE A 36 -3.83 -2.63 0.06
N ASP A 37 -4.16 -1.38 -0.27
CA ASP A 37 -4.87 -1.04 -1.49
C ASP A 37 -3.92 -0.30 -2.43
N VAL A 38 -3.90 -0.69 -3.69
CA VAL A 38 -3.07 -0.06 -4.72
C VAL A 38 -3.96 0.38 -5.86
N THR A 39 -3.86 1.64 -6.26
CA THR A 39 -4.59 2.20 -7.41
C THR A 39 -3.61 2.85 -8.37
N THR A 40 -3.80 2.62 -9.67
CA THR A 40 -3.05 3.30 -10.71
C THR A 40 -3.56 4.73 -10.89
N GLU A 41 -2.76 5.74 -10.54
CA GLU A 41 -3.13 7.16 -10.68
C GLU A 41 -2.86 7.69 -12.09
N LYS A 42 -1.72 7.30 -12.69
CA LYS A 42 -1.30 7.74 -14.02
C LYS A 42 -0.44 6.67 -14.66
N ARG A 43 -0.69 6.31 -15.93
CA ARG A 43 0.26 5.51 -16.72
C ARG A 43 1.26 6.44 -17.42
N TYR A 44 2.55 6.08 -17.39
CA TYR A 44 3.60 6.84 -18.06
C TYR A 44 3.72 6.45 -19.53
N ALA A 45 4.42 7.27 -20.32
CA ALA A 45 4.70 6.95 -21.73
C ALA A 45 5.60 5.71 -21.87
N GLN A 46 6.47 5.45 -20.87
CA GLN A 46 7.24 4.22 -20.79
C GLN A 46 6.31 3.03 -20.50
N VAL A 47 6.31 2.06 -21.41
CA VAL A 47 5.45 0.86 -21.31
C VAL A 47 5.72 0.12 -20.01
N GLY A 48 4.63 -0.27 -19.33
CA GLY A 48 4.69 -1.02 -18.08
C GLY A 48 4.97 -0.16 -16.84
N CYS A 49 5.09 1.17 -16.97
CA CYS A 49 5.35 2.07 -15.86
C CYS A 49 4.12 2.92 -15.51
N ALA A 50 3.91 3.15 -14.21
CA ALA A 50 2.84 4.01 -13.73
C ALA A 50 3.19 4.70 -12.41
N ARG A 51 2.44 5.77 -12.12
CA ARG A 51 2.25 6.29 -10.78
C ARG A 51 1.18 5.45 -10.10
N LEU A 52 1.53 4.89 -8.95
CA LEU A 52 0.62 4.12 -8.10
C LEU A 52 0.39 4.88 -6.80
N LYS A 53 -0.87 4.96 -6.37
CA LYS A 53 -1.24 5.27 -4.99
C LYS A 53 -1.26 3.97 -4.20
N VAL A 54 -0.54 3.93 -3.08
CA VAL A 54 -0.53 2.81 -2.15
C VAL A 54 -1.10 3.30 -0.83
N ARG A 55 -2.13 2.60 -0.36
CA ARG A 55 -2.79 2.85 0.90
C ARG A 55 -2.62 1.65 1.81
N PHE A 56 -1.94 1.84 2.92
CA PHE A 56 -1.94 0.89 4.03
C PHE A 56 -3.01 1.28 5.03
N TRP A 57 -3.76 0.33 5.54
CA TRP A 57 -4.70 0.60 6.62
C TRP A 57 -4.85 -0.61 7.55
N GLN A 58 -5.20 -0.32 8.79
CA GLN A 58 -5.41 -1.32 9.82
C GLN A 58 -6.46 -0.80 10.80
N ASP A 59 -7.41 -1.67 11.15
CA ASP A 59 -8.41 -1.42 12.18
C ASP A 59 -7.93 -1.82 13.57
N GLY A 60 -8.51 -1.17 14.58
CA GLY A 60 -8.26 -1.47 15.99
C GLY A 60 -6.87 -1.05 16.49
N VAL A 61 -6.18 -0.17 15.77
CA VAL A 61 -4.85 0.32 16.19
C VAL A 61 -5.00 1.23 17.40
N LEU A 62 -4.36 0.88 18.50
CA LEU A 62 -4.24 1.68 19.70
C LEU A 62 -2.87 2.37 19.74
N LEU A 63 -2.85 3.66 19.41
CA LEU A 63 -1.64 4.46 19.47
C LEU A 63 -1.26 4.81 20.92
N PRO A 64 0.03 4.98 21.23
CA PRO A 64 0.46 5.46 22.54
C PRO A 64 -0.25 6.77 22.93
N GLY A 65 -0.87 6.81 24.10
CA GLY A 65 -1.61 7.96 24.60
C GLY A 65 -3.02 8.15 24.02
N ALA A 66 -3.47 7.29 23.10
CA ALA A 66 -4.85 7.31 22.62
C ALA A 66 -5.80 6.66 23.64
N SER A 67 -7.02 7.19 23.75
CA SER A 67 -8.05 6.69 24.67
C SER A 67 -8.82 5.48 24.12
N SER A 68 -8.80 5.26 22.81
CA SER A 68 -9.53 4.17 22.16
C SER A 68 -8.85 3.70 20.86
N PRO A 69 -9.02 2.42 20.50
CA PRO A 69 -8.58 1.90 19.20
C PRO A 69 -9.32 2.55 18.03
N ARG A 70 -8.63 2.76 16.91
CA ARG A 70 -9.24 3.31 15.69
C ARG A 70 -8.53 2.82 14.43
N ARG A 71 -9.16 3.04 13.28
CA ARG A 71 -8.52 2.84 11.98
C ARG A 71 -7.34 3.81 11.82
N GLN A 72 -6.20 3.29 11.42
CA GLN A 72 -5.10 4.11 10.88
C GLN A 72 -4.97 3.88 9.39
N THR A 73 -4.50 4.91 8.70
CA THR A 73 -4.26 4.87 7.26
C THR A 73 -2.95 5.61 6.96
N ILE A 74 -2.14 5.04 6.07
CA ILE A 74 -0.94 5.67 5.53
C ILE A 74 -1.05 5.60 4.01
N ASP A 75 -1.09 6.76 3.37
CA ASP A 75 -1.12 6.89 1.92
C ASP A 75 0.23 7.39 1.42
N PHE A 76 0.78 6.75 0.40
CA PHE A 76 1.92 7.28 -0.33
C PHE A 76 1.83 6.92 -1.81
N GLY A 77 2.47 7.72 -2.66
CA GLY A 77 2.54 7.43 -4.08
C GLY A 77 3.94 7.02 -4.52
N ILE A 78 4.01 6.05 -5.42
CA ILE A 78 5.25 5.48 -5.94
C ILE A 78 5.23 5.43 -7.47
N ASN A 79 6.38 5.69 -8.08
CA ASN A 79 6.58 5.52 -9.52
C ASN A 79 7.20 4.14 -9.72
N TYR A 80 6.49 3.23 -10.40
CA TYR A 80 6.86 1.82 -10.43
C TYR A 80 6.63 1.23 -11.82
N CYS A 81 7.56 0.38 -12.25
CA CYS A 81 7.51 -0.36 -13.50
C CYS A 81 7.38 -1.86 -13.26
N LEU A 82 6.96 -2.62 -14.27
CA LEU A 82 6.79 -4.08 -14.19
C LEU A 82 8.11 -4.84 -13.93
N ASP A 83 9.24 -4.25 -14.28
CA ASP A 83 10.58 -4.77 -14.01
C ASP A 83 11.07 -4.48 -12.57
N GLY A 84 10.25 -3.80 -11.76
CA GLY A 84 10.55 -3.43 -10.38
C GLY A 84 11.43 -2.20 -10.22
N GLN A 85 11.87 -1.58 -11.31
CA GLN A 85 12.66 -0.36 -11.31
C GLN A 85 11.76 0.89 -11.34
N PRO A 86 12.29 2.06 -10.96
CA PRO A 86 11.61 3.33 -11.24
C PRO A 86 11.61 3.61 -12.75
N PRO A 87 10.63 4.39 -13.25
CA PRO A 87 10.62 4.81 -14.65
C PRO A 87 11.84 5.68 -14.96
N GLN A 88 12.37 5.52 -16.17
CA GLN A 88 13.49 6.33 -16.69
C GLN A 88 13.04 7.78 -16.99
N SER A 89 11.73 7.97 -17.18
CA SER A 89 11.11 9.27 -17.40
C SER A 89 9.71 9.33 -16.79
N LEU A 90 9.34 10.47 -16.22
CA LEU A 90 8.01 10.70 -15.65
C LEU A 90 7.00 11.30 -16.64
N LYS A 91 7.39 11.40 -17.91
CA LYS A 91 6.53 11.89 -18.99
C LYS A 91 5.33 10.96 -19.18
#